data_AF-A0A9Q8ZBY0-F1
#
_entry.id   AF-A0A9Q8ZBY0-F1
#
_cell.length_a   1.000
_cell.length_b   1.000
_cell.length_c   1.000
_cell.angle_alpha   90.00
_cell.angle_beta   90.00
_cell.angle_gamma   90.00
#
_symmetry.space_group_name_H-M   'P 1'
#
loop_
_entity.id
_entity.type
_entity.pdbx_description
1 polymer ?
#
loop_
_entity_poly.entity_id
_entity_poly.type
_entity_poly.pdbx_seq_one_letter_code
_entity_poly.pdbx_strand_id
1 'polypeptide(L)'
;MQFTTFATLFTAAAVLGAPTEPTKSMSIAALGETVFDQGDGFYLASYNDAGALKVNFTPMAELDTTTPPAEHLTTRSTHLLSKRETVCSGRTSVNLGNLDAANVQLAKNAAAQVTYNGGAWGWVHNGGETSYFCNYATNYLTYQLIIDMHTVVSGRCGQNGYGYDRRRGGGGANDLSVGRTFRGDHFCDDSTHG
;
A
#
# COMPACT_ATOMS: atom_id res chain seq x y z
N MET A 1 -60.22 51.54 -8.38
CA MET A 1 -59.14 50.61 -8.78
C MET A 1 -58.57 50.01 -7.49
N GLN A 2 -58.90 48.76 -7.19
CA GLN A 2 -58.42 48.03 -6.02
C GLN A 2 -57.14 47.28 -6.39
N PHE A 3 -56.06 47.50 -5.65
CA PHE A 3 -54.81 46.75 -5.75
C PHE A 3 -54.81 45.67 -4.67
N THR A 4 -54.78 44.40 -5.09
CA THR A 4 -54.66 43.24 -4.21
C THR A 4 -53.20 42.81 -4.16
N THR A 5 -52.56 42.93 -3.01
CA THR A 5 -51.16 42.54 -2.79
C THR A 5 -51.11 41.16 -2.15
N PHE A 6 -50.60 40.15 -2.87
CA PHE A 6 -50.33 38.81 -2.32
C PHE A 6 -48.91 38.78 -1.73
N ALA A 7 -48.82 38.59 -0.41
CA ALA A 7 -47.55 38.35 0.28
C ALA A 7 -47.24 36.85 0.29
N THR A 8 -46.17 36.46 -0.42
CA THR A 8 -45.65 35.08 -0.43
C THR A 8 -44.66 34.91 0.72
N LEU A 9 -44.99 34.06 1.70
CA LEU A 9 -44.10 33.67 2.79
C LEU A 9 -43.16 32.57 2.31
N PHE A 10 -41.85 32.86 2.32
CA PHE A 10 -40.81 31.84 2.16
C PHE A 10 -40.51 31.20 3.52
N THR A 11 -40.88 29.93 3.69
CA THR A 11 -40.46 29.10 4.83
C THR A 11 -39.04 28.60 4.60
N ALA A 12 -38.07 29.17 5.30
CA ALA A 12 -36.71 28.65 5.35
C ALA A 12 -36.67 27.38 6.22
N ALA A 13 -36.53 26.21 5.59
CA ALA A 13 -36.23 24.97 6.30
C ALA A 13 -34.75 24.97 6.71
N ALA A 14 -34.48 25.17 7.99
CA ALA A 14 -33.16 24.96 8.57
C ALA A 14 -32.89 23.45 8.62
N VAL A 15 -32.14 22.92 7.65
CA VAL A 15 -31.62 21.56 7.70
C VAL A 15 -30.53 21.54 8.77
N LEU A 16 -30.86 21.02 9.96
CA LEU A 16 -29.90 20.63 10.99
C LEU A 16 -29.02 19.51 10.43
N GLY A 17 -27.90 19.87 9.82
CA GLY A 17 -26.84 18.93 9.48
C GLY A 17 -26.30 18.34 10.78
N ALA A 18 -26.59 17.08 11.04
CA ALA A 18 -25.95 16.33 12.11
C ALA A 18 -24.43 16.44 11.92
N PRO A 19 -23.64 16.67 12.99
CA PRO A 19 -22.20 16.69 12.89
C PRO A 19 -21.76 15.31 12.37
N THR A 20 -21.26 15.27 11.14
CA THR A 20 -20.53 14.11 10.63
C THR A 20 -19.28 14.00 11.49
N GLU A 21 -19.32 13.09 12.47
CA GLU A 21 -18.11 12.77 13.22
C GLU A 21 -17.03 12.41 12.21
N PRO A 22 -15.82 13.01 12.30
CA PRO A 22 -14.73 12.68 11.41
C PRO A 22 -14.49 11.17 11.53
N THR A 23 -14.74 10.46 10.44
CA THR A 23 -14.55 9.01 10.37
C THR A 23 -13.09 8.75 10.70
N LYS A 24 -12.84 8.18 11.89
CA LYS A 24 -11.50 7.83 12.35
C LYS A 24 -10.82 7.01 11.26
N SER A 25 -9.66 7.47 10.78
CA SER A 25 -8.85 6.74 9.80
C SER A 25 -8.64 5.32 10.32
N MET A 26 -9.30 4.36 9.67
CA MET A 26 -9.20 2.96 10.03
C MET A 26 -7.82 2.47 9.61
N SER A 27 -6.98 2.10 10.57
CA SER A 27 -5.73 1.38 10.28
C SER A 27 -6.04 0.19 9.38
N ILE A 28 -5.15 -0.15 8.45
CA ILE A 28 -5.29 -1.35 7.63
C ILE A 28 -5.42 -2.61 8.50
N ALA A 29 -4.80 -2.62 9.69
CA ALA A 29 -4.95 -3.68 10.68
C ALA A 29 -6.40 -3.88 11.20
N ALA A 30 -7.30 -2.93 10.95
CA ALA A 30 -8.71 -3.04 11.29
C ALA A 30 -9.55 -3.73 10.19
N LEU A 31 -8.97 -4.01 9.02
CA LEU A 31 -9.61 -4.87 8.02
C LEU A 31 -9.69 -6.30 8.59
N GLY A 32 -10.83 -6.95 8.42
CA GLY A 32 -10.98 -8.36 8.83
C GLY A 32 -10.06 -9.28 8.03
N GLU A 33 -9.66 -10.40 8.62
CA GLU A 33 -8.79 -11.42 7.98
C GLU A 33 -9.29 -11.84 6.59
N THR A 34 -10.61 -11.87 6.40
CA THR A 34 -11.26 -12.24 5.12
C THR A 34 -10.99 -11.26 3.98
N VAL A 35 -10.59 -10.02 4.27
CA VAL A 35 -10.26 -9.02 3.24
C VAL A 35 -8.82 -9.17 2.75
N PHE A 36 -7.92 -9.61 3.64
CA PHE A 36 -6.51 -9.81 3.35
C PHE A 36 -6.25 -11.08 2.54
N ASP A 37 -7.06 -12.11 2.74
CA ASP A 37 -6.86 -13.43 2.14
C ASP A 37 -8.09 -13.89 1.35
N GLN A 38 -8.22 -13.35 0.13
CA GLN A 38 -9.16 -13.82 -0.90
C GLN A 38 -8.49 -14.84 -1.86
N GLY A 39 -7.29 -15.31 -1.54
CA GLY A 39 -6.46 -16.20 -2.37
C GLY A 39 -5.25 -15.52 -3.01
N ASP A 40 -4.58 -16.26 -3.90
CA ASP A 40 -3.36 -15.79 -4.58
C ASP A 40 -3.68 -14.70 -5.61
N GLY A 41 -2.97 -13.58 -5.51
CA GLY A 41 -3.18 -12.41 -6.36
C GLY A 41 -2.65 -11.13 -5.74
N PHE A 42 -2.93 -10.02 -6.42
CA PHE A 42 -2.54 -8.68 -6.00
C PHE A 42 -3.72 -7.98 -5.36
N TYR A 43 -3.45 -7.31 -4.24
CA TYR A 43 -4.38 -6.52 -3.49
C TYR A 43 -3.86 -5.10 -3.41
N LEU A 44 -4.76 -4.14 -3.59
CA LEU A 44 -4.47 -2.73 -3.40
C LEU A 44 -5.54 -2.09 -2.51
N ALA A 45 -5.13 -1.68 -1.32
CA ALA A 45 -5.95 -0.93 -0.39
C ALA A 45 -5.61 0.57 -0.44
N SER A 46 -6.62 1.42 -0.54
CA SER A 46 -6.48 2.88 -0.48
C SER A 46 -7.79 3.53 -0.05
N TYR A 47 -7.72 4.71 0.56
CA TYR A 47 -8.91 5.50 0.84
C TYR A 47 -9.48 6.12 -0.44
N ASN A 48 -10.81 6.10 -0.58
CA ASN A 48 -11.52 6.84 -1.61
C ASN A 48 -11.81 8.29 -1.17
N ASP A 49 -12.45 9.08 -2.03
CA ASP A 49 -12.78 10.49 -1.77
C ASP A 49 -13.71 10.69 -0.55
N ALA A 50 -14.45 9.65 -0.16
CA ALA A 50 -15.31 9.65 1.02
C ALA A 50 -14.57 9.25 2.31
N GLY A 51 -13.24 9.02 2.25
CA GLY A 51 -12.45 8.54 3.37
C GLY A 51 -12.69 7.07 3.73
N ALA A 52 -13.42 6.32 2.90
CA ALA A 52 -13.65 4.90 3.11
C ALA A 52 -12.50 4.08 2.50
N LEU A 53 -12.01 3.10 3.26
CA LEU A 53 -10.97 2.19 2.80
C LEU A 53 -11.55 1.22 1.77
N LYS A 54 -10.99 1.24 0.55
CA LYS A 54 -11.36 0.33 -0.54
C LYS A 54 -10.21 -0.61 -0.82
N VAL A 55 -10.50 -1.89 -0.95
CA VAL A 55 -9.54 -2.92 -1.39
C VAL A 55 -9.95 -3.42 -2.77
N ASN A 56 -9.03 -3.36 -3.72
CA ASN A 56 -9.17 -3.99 -5.04
C ASN A 56 -8.33 -5.26 -5.05
N PHE A 57 -8.90 -6.36 -5.57
CA PHE A 57 -8.21 -7.63 -5.72
C PHE A 57 -8.13 -8.00 -7.21
N THR A 58 -6.97 -8.50 -7.63
CA THR A 58 -6.70 -9.03 -8.97
C THR A 58 -6.08 -10.42 -8.82
N PRO A 59 -6.78 -11.49 -9.24
CA PRO A 59 -6.27 -12.86 -9.13
C PRO A 59 -4.93 -13.06 -9.82
N MET A 60 -4.07 -13.93 -9.28
CA MET A 60 -2.73 -14.20 -9.84
C MET A 60 -2.76 -14.56 -11.33
N ALA A 61 -3.76 -15.34 -11.76
CA ALA A 61 -3.93 -15.75 -13.15
C ALA A 61 -4.13 -14.59 -14.14
N GLU A 62 -4.54 -13.41 -13.67
CA GLU A 62 -4.76 -12.22 -14.50
C GLU A 62 -3.51 -11.31 -14.57
N LEU A 63 -2.57 -11.48 -13.64
CA LEU A 63 -1.42 -10.58 -13.46
C LEU A 63 -0.35 -10.72 -14.55
N ASP A 64 -0.17 -11.92 -15.10
CA ASP A 64 0.85 -12.22 -16.12
C ASP A 64 0.59 -11.56 -17.49
N THR A 65 -0.56 -10.91 -17.67
CA THR A 65 -0.92 -10.23 -18.94
C THR A 65 -0.38 -8.80 -19.04
N THR A 66 0.14 -8.23 -17.96
CA THR A 66 0.61 -6.85 -17.93
C THR A 66 2.12 -6.78 -18.20
N THR A 67 2.47 -6.37 -19.42
CA THR A 67 3.85 -6.02 -19.76
C THR A 67 4.26 -4.83 -18.89
N PRO A 68 5.36 -4.91 -18.12
CA PRO A 68 5.80 -3.77 -17.31
C PRO A 68 6.08 -2.58 -18.23
N PRO A 69 5.61 -1.36 -17.89
CA PRO A 69 5.96 -0.17 -18.64
C PRO A 69 7.48 -0.02 -18.66
N ALA A 70 8.03 0.38 -19.82
CA ALA A 70 9.46 0.60 -19.98
C ALA A 70 9.94 1.62 -18.94
N GLU A 71 10.76 1.18 -18.00
CA GLU A 71 11.25 2.04 -16.93
C GLU A 71 12.21 3.09 -17.51
N HIS A 72 11.89 4.37 -17.27
CA HIS A 72 12.90 5.41 -17.33
C HIS A 72 13.82 5.23 -16.11
N LEU A 73 14.98 4.62 -16.34
CA LEU A 73 16.08 4.54 -15.38
C LEU A 73 16.46 5.96 -14.93
N THR A 74 15.89 6.41 -13.82
CA THR A 74 16.42 7.58 -13.14
C THR A 74 17.71 7.14 -12.47
N THR A 75 18.80 7.79 -12.85
CA THR A 75 20.15 7.57 -12.33
C THR A 75 20.11 7.49 -10.80
N ARG A 76 20.69 6.43 -10.23
CA ARG A 76 20.90 6.23 -8.78
C ARG A 76 21.30 7.56 -8.15
N SER A 77 20.37 8.21 -7.45
CA SER A 77 20.71 9.37 -6.65
C SER A 77 21.71 8.88 -5.61
N THR A 78 22.91 9.47 -5.64
CA THR A 78 23.96 9.22 -4.67
C THR A 78 23.36 9.33 -3.28
N HIS A 79 23.26 8.20 -2.59
CA HIS A 79 22.63 8.05 -1.28
C HIS A 79 23.12 9.16 -0.34
N LEU A 80 22.29 10.18 -0.14
CA LEU A 80 22.34 10.96 1.09
C LEU A 80 22.11 9.98 2.24
N LEU A 81 22.82 10.16 3.36
CA LEU A 81 22.65 9.38 4.59
C LEU A 81 21.23 9.59 5.14
N SER A 82 20.25 8.96 4.53
CA SER A 82 18.84 9.04 4.90
C SER A 82 18.48 7.93 5.88
N LYS A 83 17.56 8.23 6.80
CA LYS A 83 17.12 7.30 7.83
C LYS A 83 16.50 6.07 7.17
N ARG A 84 17.19 4.93 7.32
CA ARG A 84 16.80 3.62 6.81
C ARG A 84 16.69 2.66 7.98
N GLU A 85 15.64 1.86 7.98
CA GLU A 85 15.38 0.85 8.98
C GLU A 85 15.05 -0.45 8.27
N THR A 86 15.89 -1.47 8.45
CA THR A 86 15.60 -2.81 7.92
C THR A 86 15.45 -3.74 9.11
N VAL A 87 14.32 -4.43 9.20
CA VAL A 87 13.97 -5.30 10.33
C VAL A 87 13.72 -6.70 9.79
N CYS A 88 14.26 -7.70 10.49
CA CYS A 88 14.07 -9.11 10.16
C CYS A 88 13.15 -9.72 11.20
N SER A 89 12.18 -10.54 10.78
CA SER A 89 11.28 -11.21 11.73
C SER A 89 11.90 -12.45 12.39
N GLY A 90 13.07 -12.88 11.93
CA GLY A 90 13.71 -14.14 12.33
C GLY A 90 13.09 -15.39 11.69
N ARG A 91 12.01 -15.22 10.92
CA ARG A 91 11.35 -16.29 10.15
C ARG A 91 11.87 -16.32 8.71
N THR A 92 11.68 -17.46 8.04
CA THR A 92 12.11 -17.67 6.66
C THR A 92 11.05 -18.41 5.85
N SER A 93 11.00 -18.12 4.56
CA SER A 93 10.24 -18.89 3.57
C SER A 93 10.83 -20.27 3.36
N VAL A 94 9.93 -21.24 3.21
CA VAL A 94 10.23 -22.62 2.79
C VAL A 94 10.12 -22.80 1.28
N ASN A 95 9.54 -21.83 0.56
CA ASN A 95 9.38 -21.83 -0.88
C ASN A 95 9.85 -20.51 -1.49
N LEU A 96 11.16 -20.42 -1.70
CA LEU A 96 11.80 -19.24 -2.27
C LEU A 96 11.26 -18.87 -3.66
N GLY A 97 10.85 -19.85 -4.48
CA GLY A 97 10.31 -19.59 -5.81
C GLY A 97 9.00 -18.79 -5.77
N ASN A 98 8.09 -19.16 -4.85
CA ASN A 98 6.85 -18.42 -4.66
C ASN A 98 7.09 -17.02 -4.11
N LEU A 99 8.04 -16.88 -3.17
CA LEU A 99 8.43 -15.60 -2.58
C LEU A 99 9.02 -14.65 -3.63
N ASP A 100 9.92 -15.15 -4.47
CA ASP A 100 10.53 -14.38 -5.55
C ASP A 100 9.48 -13.94 -6.58
N ALA A 101 8.57 -14.83 -6.96
CA ALA A 101 7.44 -14.50 -7.83
C ALA A 101 6.53 -13.41 -7.22
N ALA A 102 6.21 -13.51 -5.93
CA ALA A 102 5.43 -12.48 -5.24
C ALA A 102 6.16 -11.11 -5.22
N ASN A 103 7.46 -11.09 -4.97
CA ASN A 103 8.27 -9.85 -4.98
C ASN A 103 8.29 -9.19 -6.37
N VAL A 104 8.52 -9.98 -7.42
CA VAL A 104 8.50 -9.49 -8.80
C VAL A 104 7.13 -8.95 -9.16
N GLN A 105 6.06 -9.66 -8.80
CA GLN A 105 4.71 -9.24 -9.14
C GLN A 105 4.27 -8.01 -8.37
N LEU A 106 4.68 -7.86 -7.10
CA LEU A 106 4.47 -6.63 -6.34
C LEU A 106 5.15 -5.45 -7.05
N ALA A 107 6.42 -5.60 -7.43
CA ALA A 107 7.17 -4.55 -8.09
C ALA A 107 6.54 -4.13 -9.43
N LYS A 108 6.08 -5.09 -10.25
CA LYS A 108 5.37 -4.81 -11.50
C LYS A 108 4.09 -4.02 -11.27
N ASN A 109 3.27 -4.44 -10.31
CA ASN A 109 1.99 -3.79 -10.02
C ASN A 109 2.18 -2.41 -9.38
N ALA A 110 3.18 -2.25 -8.50
CA ALA A 110 3.53 -0.96 -7.94
C ALA A 110 3.96 0.03 -9.04
N ALA A 111 4.78 -0.42 -10.00
CA ALA A 111 5.23 0.39 -11.12
C ALA A 111 4.12 0.75 -12.14
N ALA A 112 3.03 -0.03 -12.17
CA ALA A 112 1.92 0.20 -13.07
C ALA A 112 1.10 1.47 -12.71
N GLN A 113 1.24 1.98 -11.48
CA GLN A 113 0.62 3.24 -11.08
C GLN A 113 1.66 4.36 -11.00
N VAL A 114 1.22 5.57 -11.35
CA VAL A 114 2.10 6.74 -11.34
C VAL A 114 2.45 7.12 -9.90
N THR A 115 1.47 7.37 -9.05
CA THR A 115 1.73 7.88 -7.70
C THR A 115 0.77 7.22 -6.71
N TYR A 116 1.31 6.83 -5.56
CA TYR A 116 0.51 6.40 -4.43
C TYR A 116 0.51 7.49 -3.37
N ASN A 117 -0.67 7.85 -2.87
CA ASN A 117 -0.81 8.75 -1.71
C ASN A 117 -0.49 8.01 -0.40
N GLY A 118 -0.22 8.76 0.67
CA GLY A 118 -0.13 8.18 2.01
C GLY A 118 -1.42 7.44 2.39
N GLY A 119 -1.29 6.31 3.08
CA GLY A 119 -2.42 5.41 3.38
C GLY A 119 -2.80 4.51 2.21
N ALA A 120 -1.88 4.24 1.28
CA ALA A 120 -2.03 3.20 0.27
C ALA A 120 -1.16 1.99 0.63
N TRP A 121 -1.71 0.79 0.43
CA TRP A 121 -1.01 -0.45 0.73
C TRP A 121 -1.24 -1.45 -0.39
N GLY A 122 -0.18 -2.14 -0.81
CA GLY A 122 -0.29 -3.17 -1.82
C GLY A 122 0.38 -4.45 -1.36
N TRP A 123 -0.21 -5.59 -1.67
CA TRP A 123 0.39 -6.90 -1.40
C TRP A 123 0.08 -7.92 -2.46
N VAL A 124 0.99 -8.87 -2.62
CA VAL A 124 0.81 -10.05 -3.45
C VAL A 124 0.88 -11.29 -2.56
N HIS A 125 -0.13 -12.14 -2.67
CA HIS A 125 -0.10 -13.51 -2.15
C HIS A 125 0.22 -14.50 -3.26
N ASN A 126 1.14 -15.43 -2.98
CA ASN A 126 1.47 -16.54 -3.88
C ASN A 126 1.84 -17.80 -3.08
N GLY A 127 0.94 -18.78 -3.02
CA GLY A 127 1.14 -20.02 -2.27
C GLY A 127 1.50 -19.80 -0.80
N GLY A 128 0.87 -18.81 -0.16
CA GLY A 128 1.10 -18.42 1.23
C GLY A 128 2.26 -17.44 1.47
N GLU A 129 3.15 -17.27 0.49
CA GLU A 129 4.17 -16.22 0.53
C GLU A 129 3.53 -14.86 0.26
N THR A 130 3.96 -13.83 0.98
CA THR A 130 3.42 -12.48 0.84
C THR A 130 4.54 -11.48 0.60
N SER A 131 4.38 -10.65 -0.41
CA SER A 131 5.22 -9.47 -0.64
C SER A 131 4.36 -8.22 -0.53
N TYR A 132 4.83 -7.17 0.11
CA TYR A 132 4.03 -5.97 0.34
C TYR A 132 4.78 -4.64 0.30
N PHE A 133 4.02 -3.56 0.11
CA PHE A 133 4.43 -2.21 0.43
C PHE A 133 3.40 -1.47 1.30
N CYS A 134 3.90 -0.58 2.14
CA CYS A 134 3.13 0.29 3.03
C CYS A 134 3.52 1.74 2.78
N ASN A 135 2.58 2.52 2.25
CA ASN A 135 2.86 3.89 1.84
C ASN A 135 2.40 4.87 2.92
N TYR A 136 3.34 5.50 3.64
CA TYR A 136 3.02 6.43 4.74
C TYR A 136 3.05 7.90 4.29
N ALA A 137 3.65 8.17 3.14
CA ALA A 137 3.65 9.47 2.47
C ALA A 137 3.36 9.27 0.97
N THR A 138 3.14 10.36 0.24
CA THR A 138 3.02 10.28 -1.22
C THR A 138 4.34 9.83 -1.83
N ASN A 139 4.33 8.78 -2.66
CA ASN A 139 5.51 8.19 -3.27
C ASN A 139 5.26 7.81 -4.75
N TYR A 140 6.32 7.93 -5.56
CA TYR A 140 6.41 7.38 -6.91
C TYR A 140 7.08 6.01 -6.80
N LEU A 141 6.33 4.93 -7.01
CA LEU A 141 6.86 3.56 -6.86
C LEU A 141 7.31 3.05 -8.22
N THR A 142 8.61 2.79 -8.36
CA THR A 142 9.18 2.12 -9.54
C THR A 142 9.40 0.64 -9.26
N TYR A 143 9.49 -0.17 -10.30
CA TYR A 143 9.84 -1.58 -10.14
C TYR A 143 11.21 -1.68 -9.49
N GLN A 144 12.19 -0.88 -9.95
CA GLN A 144 13.52 -0.86 -9.37
C GLN A 144 13.54 -0.45 -7.88
N LEU A 145 12.73 0.52 -7.45
CA LEU A 145 12.66 0.92 -6.03
C LEU A 145 12.20 -0.26 -5.15
N ILE A 146 11.13 -0.95 -5.56
CA ILE A 146 10.60 -2.10 -4.81
C ILE A 146 11.62 -3.25 -4.77
N ILE A 147 12.23 -3.58 -5.92
CA ILE A 147 13.28 -4.61 -5.99
C ILE A 147 14.53 -4.25 -5.18
N ASP A 148 14.96 -2.99 -5.17
CA ASP A 148 16.09 -2.52 -4.37
C ASP A 148 15.81 -2.66 -2.87
N MET A 149 14.57 -2.41 -2.44
CA MET A 149 14.16 -2.60 -1.05
C MET A 149 14.16 -4.09 -0.68
N HIS A 150 13.59 -4.96 -1.51
CA HIS A 150 13.68 -6.42 -1.31
C HIS A 150 15.11 -6.93 -1.30
N THR A 151 15.98 -6.41 -2.17
CA THR A 151 17.40 -6.78 -2.21
C THR A 151 18.09 -6.53 -0.88
N VAL A 152 17.73 -5.45 -0.19
CA VAL A 152 18.29 -5.18 1.14
C VAL A 152 17.65 -6.02 2.23
N VAL A 153 16.37 -6.34 2.15
CA VAL A 153 15.78 -7.36 3.02
C VAL A 153 16.52 -8.69 2.83
N SER A 154 16.80 -9.12 1.60
CA SER A 154 17.61 -10.32 1.33
C SER A 154 19.03 -10.22 1.88
N GLY A 155 19.69 -9.08 1.69
CA GLY A 155 21.06 -8.87 2.18
C GLY A 155 21.18 -8.89 3.70
N ARG A 156 20.13 -8.45 4.42
CA ARG A 156 20.14 -8.37 5.89
C ARG A 156 19.51 -9.58 6.58
N CYS A 157 18.39 -10.06 6.05
CA CYS A 157 17.57 -11.12 6.64
C CYS A 157 17.85 -12.50 6.02
N GLY A 158 18.68 -12.58 4.98
CA GLY A 158 18.91 -13.78 4.18
C GLY A 158 17.96 -13.86 2.99
N GLN A 159 18.35 -14.60 1.95
CA GLN A 159 17.62 -14.61 0.67
C GLN A 159 16.14 -15.02 0.84
N ASN A 160 15.86 -15.99 1.70
CA ASN A 160 14.51 -16.45 2.04
C ASN A 160 13.95 -15.82 3.33
N GLY A 161 14.65 -14.87 3.96
CA GLY A 161 14.25 -14.31 5.26
C GLY A 161 13.12 -13.29 5.16
N TYR A 162 12.18 -13.35 6.08
CA TYR A 162 11.09 -12.38 6.18
C TYR A 162 11.53 -11.13 6.95
N GLY A 163 10.83 -10.03 6.69
CA GLY A 163 11.17 -8.71 7.19
C GLY A 163 10.82 -7.61 6.21
N TYR A 164 11.24 -6.39 6.52
CA TYR A 164 10.98 -5.22 5.69
C TYR A 164 12.15 -4.24 5.70
N ASP A 165 12.20 -3.40 4.67
CA ASP A 165 13.02 -2.20 4.57
C ASP A 165 12.10 -0.98 4.60
N ARG A 166 12.32 -0.03 5.51
CA ARG A 166 11.62 1.25 5.59
C ARG A 166 12.57 2.40 5.32
N ARG A 167 12.14 3.31 4.45
CA ARG A 167 12.88 4.52 4.05
C ARG A 167 12.08 5.75 4.44
N ARG A 168 12.69 6.68 5.18
CA ARG A 168 12.07 7.96 5.59
C ARG A 168 12.92 9.14 5.12
N GLY A 169 12.41 9.89 4.16
CA GLY A 169 13.01 11.11 3.61
C GLY A 169 14.25 10.87 2.75
N GLY A 170 14.33 9.74 2.02
CA GLY A 170 15.45 9.44 1.16
C GLY A 170 15.48 8.02 0.60
N GLY A 171 16.53 7.69 -0.16
CA GLY A 171 16.62 6.41 -0.86
C GLY A 171 15.50 6.21 -1.89
N GLY A 172 15.07 7.27 -2.58
CA GLY A 172 14.03 7.20 -3.60
C GLY A 172 12.59 7.17 -3.07
N ALA A 173 12.37 7.29 -1.76
CA ALA A 173 11.04 7.36 -1.15
C ALA A 173 10.97 8.40 -0.02
N ASN A 174 9.79 8.99 0.18
CA ASN A 174 9.45 9.95 1.22
C ASN A 174 9.15 9.26 2.56
N ASP A 175 8.22 8.31 2.61
CA ASP A 175 8.03 7.36 3.72
C ASP A 175 7.34 6.10 3.20
N LEU A 176 8.11 5.02 3.09
CA LEU A 176 7.69 3.77 2.45
C LEU A 176 8.33 2.60 3.19
N SER A 177 7.54 1.57 3.47
CA SER A 177 8.03 0.25 3.85
C SER A 177 7.76 -0.75 2.72
N VAL A 178 8.72 -1.62 2.43
CA VAL A 178 8.56 -2.75 1.52
C VAL A 178 9.08 -3.99 2.23
N GLY A 179 8.27 -5.03 2.26
CA GLY A 179 8.59 -6.22 3.04
C GLY A 179 7.99 -7.48 2.47
N ARG A 180 8.26 -8.57 3.18
CA ARG A 180 7.82 -9.91 2.81
C ARG A 180 7.64 -10.78 4.03
N THR A 181 6.63 -11.64 3.98
CA THR A 181 6.14 -12.38 5.16
C THR A 181 5.28 -13.58 4.76
N PHE A 182 4.77 -14.35 5.73
CA PHE A 182 3.91 -15.51 5.48
C PHE A 182 2.44 -15.21 5.84
N ARG A 183 1.54 -15.23 4.85
CA ARG A 183 0.11 -14.89 5.01
C ARG A 183 -0.15 -13.53 5.68
N GLY A 184 0.71 -12.55 5.41
CA GLY A 184 0.52 -11.18 5.93
C GLY A 184 0.76 -11.01 7.43
N ASP A 185 1.45 -11.92 8.12
CA ASP A 185 1.88 -11.65 9.49
C ASP A 185 2.78 -10.40 9.55
N HIS A 186 2.53 -9.48 10.49
CA HIS A 186 3.26 -8.21 10.60
C HIS A 186 3.18 -7.33 9.34
N PHE A 187 2.05 -7.43 8.62
CA PHE A 187 1.76 -6.60 7.47
C PHE A 187 1.48 -5.15 7.90
N CYS A 188 2.39 -4.24 7.51
CA CYS A 188 2.21 -2.79 7.66
C CYS A 188 1.81 -2.32 9.07
N ASP A 189 2.24 -3.03 10.12
CA ASP A 189 2.06 -2.60 11.49
C ASP A 189 3.06 -1.49 11.84
N ASP A 190 2.59 -0.48 12.58
CA ASP A 190 3.48 0.54 13.16
C ASP A 190 4.25 -0.04 14.36
N SER A 191 3.78 -1.18 14.88
CA SER A 191 4.34 -1.91 16.02
C SER A 191 5.37 -2.93 15.56
N THR A 192 6.60 -2.47 15.39
CA THR A 192 7.77 -3.32 15.32
C THR A 192 7.88 -4.21 16.57
N HIS A 193 7.89 -5.53 16.41
CA HIS A 193 8.46 -6.44 17.40
C HIS A 193 9.80 -6.96 16.86
N GLY A 194 10.89 -6.38 17.38
CA GLY A 194 12.17 -7.07 17.51
C GLY A 194 12.28 -7.65 18.91
#